data_AF-A0A0H5STE6-F1
#
_entry.id   AF-A0A0H5STE6-F1
#
_cell.length_a   1.000
_cell.length_b   1.000
_cell.length_c   1.000
_cell.angle_alpha   90.00
_cell.angle_beta   90.00
_cell.angle_gamma   90.00
#
_symmetry.space_group_name_H-M   'P 1'
#
loop_
_entity.id
_entity.type
_entity.pdbx_description
1 polymer ?
#
loop_
_entity_poly.entity_id
_entity_poly.type
_entity_poly.pdbx_seq_one_letter_code
_entity_poly.pdbx_strand_id
1 'polypeptide(L)'
;MSSLIDKVKEVAKTLIPVVVLVLIICFTIVDVGTDVLFRFLVGSVLLLIGLTIFLWGVDMAMNPIGEYMSKEVATSKSPVKIAVLGFLLGFLITVAEPDLLILGNQIEEASGGTLSSFLIVYMVSIGVGAMVTLGIFRLLRDRPLNRFMAVTYGIILILGLLVSQEFLAIAFDSSGATTGALTTPFVLALSLGLSNVKGGKYAEENSFGLVGIMSAGPILAVMLLSIISGQKNIHGDAGEYIFQKGVIGPILEAVPHIFIESLVALLPITILFFIYNFTKFKIKKSEMVQIIKGLIFCLLGLVIFLTAVNCGFMDMGRIIGMELAQMSSSLLIGIGFVLGLIVVLVEPAVHVLGSQIEEVTGGYIPINLIRMTLSLGVGTAIALSMVRIVVPEVKLWYFILPGFALAVFLSFKSNPVFVGIAYDAGGVASGPMTATFVLALAQGAATVIDTANVLVDGFGVIAMVATAPVLSIMALGTIFERRKVVELKHSAEETGSVADMPIAVSDFNHDCLIAIVNRGYAGYVVDLAREAGATGATVFHGRGGTDHPTVILPIVNIELMPEKELICLITDIDKSENVADFILKDTELVEKGEVAVYISPTFALIKDFSSDETSTATV
;
A
#
# COMPACT_ATOMS: atom_id res chain seq x y z
N MET A 1 -2.99 26.91 5.81
CA MET A 1 -2.27 26.74 7.09
C MET A 1 -2.75 25.52 7.86
N SER A 2 -4.04 25.16 7.85
CA SER A 2 -4.55 23.90 8.43
C SER A 2 -3.84 22.65 7.86
N SER A 3 -3.78 22.52 6.53
CA SER A 3 -3.16 21.36 5.86
C SER A 3 -1.68 21.12 6.22
N LEU A 4 -0.86 22.18 6.38
CA LEU A 4 0.54 22.02 6.78
C LEU A 4 0.66 21.55 8.24
N ILE A 5 -0.16 22.09 9.14
CA ILE A 5 -0.18 21.67 10.55
C ILE A 5 -0.62 20.21 10.67
N ASP A 6 -1.57 19.78 9.83
CA ASP A 6 -2.00 18.39 9.80
C ASP A 6 -0.87 17.47 9.32
N LYS A 7 -0.08 17.88 8.32
CA LYS A 7 1.13 17.15 7.92
C LYS A 7 2.22 17.14 8.98
N VAL A 8 2.44 18.24 9.71
CA VAL A 8 3.35 18.24 10.86
C VAL A 8 2.90 17.21 11.89
N LYS A 9 1.60 17.14 12.21
CA LYS A 9 1.06 16.17 13.18
C LYS A 9 1.22 14.73 12.69
N GLU A 10 0.99 14.47 11.40
CA GLU A 10 1.15 13.16 10.77
C GLU A 10 2.61 12.68 10.86
N VAL A 11 3.55 13.52 10.42
CA VAL A 11 4.99 13.21 10.49
C VAL A 11 5.47 13.12 11.93
N ALA A 12 5.02 13.98 12.84
CA ALA A 12 5.41 13.93 14.24
C ALA A 12 4.93 12.65 14.93
N LYS A 13 3.69 12.19 14.66
CA LYS A 13 3.17 10.90 15.16
C LYS A 13 3.99 9.72 14.66
N THR A 14 4.60 9.85 13.48
CA THR A 14 5.49 8.84 12.88
C THR A 14 6.87 8.86 13.54
N LEU A 15 7.49 10.03 13.58
CA LEU A 15 8.90 10.16 13.91
C LEU A 15 9.17 10.15 15.42
N ILE A 16 8.35 10.84 16.22
CA ILE A 16 8.61 11.03 17.65
C ILE A 16 8.70 9.70 18.40
N PRO A 17 7.82 8.70 18.18
CA PRO A 17 7.93 7.41 18.88
C PRO A 17 9.26 6.70 18.61
N VAL A 18 9.76 6.76 17.37
CA VAL A 18 11.05 6.18 17.02
C VAL A 18 12.19 6.95 17.68
N VAL A 19 12.16 8.29 17.64
CA VAL A 19 13.17 9.12 18.30
C VAL A 19 13.20 8.88 19.81
N VAL A 20 12.03 8.77 20.46
CA VAL A 20 11.94 8.47 21.88
C VAL A 20 12.49 7.09 22.20
N LEU A 21 12.16 6.07 21.41
CA LEU A 21 12.74 4.72 21.58
C LEU A 21 14.27 4.77 21.47
N VAL A 22 14.80 5.45 20.45
CA VAL A 22 16.24 5.59 20.25
C VAL A 22 16.90 6.30 21.42
N LEU A 23 16.32 7.40 21.92
CA LEU A 23 16.84 8.10 23.09
C LEU A 23 16.82 7.23 24.35
N ILE A 24 15.76 6.43 24.56
CA ILE A 24 15.72 5.48 25.67
C ILE A 24 16.89 4.49 25.55
N ILE A 25 17.13 3.93 24.37
CA ILE A 25 18.26 3.01 24.14
C ILE A 25 19.60 3.72 24.42
N CYS A 26 19.81 4.93 23.88
CA CYS A 26 21.06 5.68 24.09
C CYS A 26 21.31 6.09 25.55
N PHE A 27 20.26 6.36 26.34
CA PHE A 27 20.44 6.77 27.74
C PHE A 27 20.47 5.62 28.74
N THR A 28 20.05 4.41 28.33
CA THR A 28 19.93 3.26 29.26
C THR A 28 20.80 2.07 28.90
N ILE A 29 21.07 1.84 27.62
CA ILE A 29 21.70 0.61 27.12
C ILE A 29 23.01 0.91 26.41
N VAL A 30 23.01 1.84 25.45
CA VAL A 30 24.12 2.07 24.53
C VAL A 30 24.75 3.44 24.79
N ASP A 31 26.03 3.48 25.17
CA ASP A 31 26.75 4.74 25.34
C ASP A 31 27.18 5.29 23.97
N VAL A 32 26.52 6.36 23.52
CA VAL A 32 26.78 6.98 22.23
C VAL A 32 27.53 8.30 22.43
N GLY A 33 28.58 8.51 21.64
CA GLY A 33 29.35 9.76 21.67
C GLY A 33 28.46 11.00 21.53
N THR A 34 28.74 12.03 22.32
CA THR A 34 27.90 13.25 22.41
C THR A 34 27.62 13.89 21.05
N ASP A 35 28.63 13.92 20.17
CA ASP A 35 28.51 14.48 18.82
C ASP A 35 27.46 13.73 17.98
N VAL A 36 27.45 12.40 18.05
CA VAL A 36 26.48 11.56 17.35
C VAL A 36 25.08 11.76 17.90
N LEU A 37 24.93 11.83 19.24
CA LEU A 37 23.64 12.07 19.87
C LEU A 37 23.05 13.43 19.47
N PHE A 38 23.85 14.51 19.51
CA PHE A 38 23.40 15.83 19.07
C PHE A 38 23.10 15.87 17.57
N ARG A 39 23.90 15.19 16.75
CA ARG A 39 23.66 15.09 15.30
C ARG A 39 22.40 14.30 14.98
N PHE A 40 22.08 13.25 15.74
CA PHE A 40 20.81 12.54 15.66
C PHE A 40 19.63 13.44 16.06
N LEU A 41 19.74 14.24 17.12
CA LEU A 41 18.68 15.17 17.54
C LEU A 41 18.44 16.28 16.51
N VAL A 42 19.51 16.91 16.01
CA VAL A 42 19.42 17.90 14.94
C VAL A 42 18.86 17.26 13.67
N GLY A 43 19.35 16.07 13.31
CA GLY A 43 18.83 15.25 12.23
C GLY A 43 17.35 14.94 12.41
N SER A 44 16.86 14.64 13.62
CA SER A 44 15.44 14.39 13.91
C SER A 44 14.57 15.60 13.67
N VAL A 45 15.04 16.78 14.06
CA VAL A 45 14.33 18.04 13.78
C VAL A 45 14.32 18.31 12.27
N LEU A 46 15.45 18.16 11.60
CA LEU A 46 15.56 18.33 10.16
C LEU A 46 14.71 17.32 9.38
N LEU A 47 14.67 16.06 9.80
CA LEU A 47 13.85 15.01 9.19
C LEU A 47 12.38 15.36 9.32
N LEU A 48 11.92 15.79 10.51
CA LEU A 48 10.54 16.24 10.72
C LEU A 48 10.17 17.37 9.76
N ILE A 49 11.03 18.39 9.65
CA ILE A 49 10.81 19.54 8.77
C ILE A 49 10.83 19.12 7.29
N GLY A 50 11.86 18.37 6.89
CA GLY A 50 12.10 17.92 5.52
C GLY A 50 10.97 17.03 5.02
N LEU A 51 10.61 16.00 5.79
CA LEU A 51 9.52 15.08 5.43
C LEU A 51 8.17 15.79 5.40
N THR A 52 7.90 16.73 6.31
CA THR A 52 6.67 17.54 6.28
C THR A 52 6.58 18.37 5.00
N ILE A 53 7.63 19.11 4.67
CA ILE A 53 7.66 19.98 3.47
C ILE A 53 7.59 19.12 2.21
N PHE A 54 8.28 17.98 2.19
CA PHE A 54 8.27 17.03 1.09
C PHE A 54 6.86 16.47 0.84
N LEU A 55 6.22 15.87 1.85
CA LEU A 55 4.88 15.30 1.72
C LEU A 55 3.84 16.35 1.34
N TRP A 56 3.97 17.57 1.90
CA TRP A 56 3.09 18.67 1.50
C TRP A 56 3.31 19.10 0.04
N GLY A 57 4.56 19.09 -0.43
CA GLY A 57 4.89 19.28 -1.83
C GLY A 57 4.30 18.19 -2.74
N VAL A 58 4.37 16.93 -2.30
CA VAL A 58 3.81 15.75 -3.00
C VAL A 58 2.30 15.91 -3.16
N ASP A 59 1.58 16.31 -2.10
CA ASP A 59 0.14 16.58 -2.16
C ASP A 59 -0.21 17.69 -3.16
N MET A 60 0.63 18.73 -3.26
CA MET A 60 0.39 19.87 -4.15
C MET A 60 0.77 19.61 -5.62
N ALA A 61 1.68 18.67 -5.88
CA ALA A 61 2.23 18.41 -7.21
C ALA A 61 2.00 16.98 -7.69
N MET A 62 2.55 15.98 -6.98
CA MET A 62 2.54 14.59 -7.43
C MET A 62 1.14 13.98 -7.50
N ASN A 63 0.28 14.27 -6.51
CA ASN A 63 -1.10 13.76 -6.51
C ASN A 63 -1.90 14.28 -7.72
N PRO A 64 -1.97 15.60 -8.00
CA PRO A 64 -2.58 16.11 -9.23
C PRO A 64 -1.94 15.55 -10.51
N ILE A 65 -0.61 15.47 -10.57
CA ILE A 65 0.10 14.89 -11.73
C ILE A 65 -0.37 13.45 -11.97
N GLY A 66 -0.48 12.64 -10.91
CA GLY A 66 -0.97 11.27 -10.97
C GLY A 66 -2.42 11.17 -11.47
N GLU A 67 -3.31 12.03 -10.99
CA GLU A 67 -4.70 12.06 -11.43
C GLU A 67 -4.82 12.37 -12.93
N TYR A 68 -4.15 13.41 -13.43
CA TYR A 68 -4.16 13.74 -14.86
C TYR A 68 -3.54 12.63 -15.72
N MET A 69 -2.45 12.03 -15.27
CA MET A 69 -1.78 10.96 -15.99
C MET A 69 -2.61 9.67 -16.03
N SER A 70 -3.22 9.29 -14.91
CA SER A 70 -4.09 8.11 -14.82
C SER A 70 -5.28 8.22 -15.77
N LYS A 71 -5.91 9.39 -15.84
CA LYS A 71 -7.03 9.66 -16.76
C LYS A 71 -6.61 9.55 -18.22
N GLU A 72 -5.42 10.05 -18.58
CA GLU A 72 -4.90 9.94 -19.95
C GLU A 72 -4.56 8.49 -20.33
N VAL A 73 -4.05 7.69 -19.39
CA VAL A 73 -3.83 6.25 -19.58
C VAL A 73 -5.17 5.52 -19.75
N ALA A 74 -6.13 5.77 -18.86
CA ALA A 74 -7.42 5.09 -18.83
C ALA A 74 -8.30 5.38 -20.06
N THR A 75 -8.25 6.62 -20.57
CA THR A 75 -9.06 7.04 -21.74
C THR A 75 -8.37 6.77 -23.08
N SER A 76 -7.12 6.33 -23.07
CA SER A 76 -6.39 6.02 -24.30
C SER A 76 -6.96 4.77 -24.98
N LYS A 77 -7.31 4.89 -26.27
CA LYS A 77 -7.74 3.74 -27.09
C LYS A 77 -6.56 2.95 -27.68
N SER A 78 -5.34 3.48 -27.63
CA SER A 78 -4.16 2.85 -28.20
C SER A 78 -3.43 2.01 -27.15
N PRO A 79 -3.31 0.68 -27.32
CA PRO A 79 -2.58 -0.16 -26.37
C PRO A 79 -1.09 0.20 -26.32
N VAL A 80 -0.48 0.61 -27.44
CA VAL A 80 0.92 1.08 -27.46
C VAL A 80 1.09 2.32 -26.59
N LYS A 81 0.14 3.26 -26.67
CA LYS A 81 0.19 4.48 -25.86
C LYS A 81 0.00 4.18 -24.36
N ILE A 82 -0.93 3.28 -24.02
CA ILE A 82 -1.09 2.78 -22.64
C ILE A 82 0.21 2.17 -22.15
N ALA A 83 0.87 1.34 -22.97
CA ALA A 83 2.12 0.69 -22.61
C ALA A 83 3.26 1.68 -22.36
N VAL A 84 3.46 2.62 -23.30
CA VAL A 84 4.53 3.64 -23.18
C VAL A 84 4.28 4.55 -21.99
N LEU A 85 3.04 5.02 -21.79
CA LEU A 85 2.72 5.87 -20.65
C LEU A 85 2.80 5.12 -19.33
N GLY A 86 2.25 3.92 -19.24
CA GLY A 86 2.36 3.08 -18.03
C GLY A 86 3.81 2.81 -17.66
N PHE A 87 4.64 2.49 -18.66
CA PHE A 87 6.08 2.29 -18.47
C PHE A 87 6.76 3.54 -17.95
N LEU A 88 6.57 4.69 -18.63
CA LEU A 88 7.18 5.95 -18.24
C LEU A 88 6.72 6.41 -16.85
N LEU A 89 5.44 6.26 -16.52
CA LEU A 89 4.93 6.66 -15.21
C LEU A 89 5.56 5.82 -14.10
N GLY A 90 5.58 4.49 -14.25
CA GLY A 90 6.25 3.61 -13.29
C GLY A 90 7.76 3.87 -13.21
N PHE A 91 8.43 4.00 -14.34
CA PHE A 91 9.87 4.27 -14.39
C PHE A 91 10.23 5.60 -13.71
N LEU A 92 9.58 6.71 -14.10
CA LEU A 92 9.95 8.04 -13.64
C LEU A 92 9.59 8.28 -12.17
N ILE A 93 8.46 7.74 -11.69
CA ILE A 93 8.09 7.85 -10.28
C ILE A 93 9.10 7.09 -9.39
N THR A 94 9.58 5.93 -9.85
CA THR A 94 10.57 5.11 -9.13
C THR A 94 11.94 5.77 -9.10
N VAL A 95 12.37 6.42 -10.19
CA VAL A 95 13.62 7.22 -10.20
C VAL A 95 13.55 8.37 -9.19
N ALA A 96 12.35 8.93 -8.98
CA ALA A 96 12.10 10.01 -8.04
C ALA A 96 11.93 9.52 -6.58
N GLU A 97 11.99 8.21 -6.32
CA GLU A 97 11.75 7.65 -5.00
C GLU A 97 12.97 7.83 -4.07
N PRO A 98 12.86 8.62 -2.97
CA PRO A 98 13.97 8.81 -2.01
C PRO A 98 14.51 7.51 -1.44
N ASP A 99 13.63 6.57 -1.09
CA ASP A 99 14.02 5.34 -0.39
C ASP A 99 14.90 4.46 -1.30
N LEU A 100 14.64 4.48 -2.61
CA LEU A 100 15.48 3.78 -3.60
C LEU A 100 16.85 4.45 -3.77
N LEU A 101 16.93 5.79 -3.72
CA LEU A 101 18.21 6.51 -3.76
C LEU A 101 19.05 6.18 -2.52
N ILE A 102 18.43 6.15 -1.34
CA ILE A 102 19.07 5.78 -0.08
C ILE A 102 19.58 4.34 -0.16
N LEU A 103 18.75 3.39 -0.64
CA LEU A 103 19.16 2.01 -0.80
C LEU A 103 20.31 1.87 -1.80
N GLY A 104 20.24 2.56 -2.94
CA GLY A 104 21.29 2.58 -3.96
C GLY A 104 22.64 3.02 -3.39
N ASN A 105 22.65 4.09 -2.59
CA ASN A 105 23.85 4.59 -1.93
C ASN A 105 24.40 3.59 -0.89
N GLN A 106 23.52 2.94 -0.12
CA GLN A 106 23.93 1.89 0.81
C GLN A 106 24.51 0.66 0.10
N ILE A 107 23.97 0.26 -1.06
CA ILE A 107 24.50 -0.84 -1.88
C ILE A 107 25.87 -0.45 -2.45
N GLU A 108 26.04 0.77 -2.93
CA GLU A 108 27.31 1.26 -3.44
C GLU A 108 28.40 1.25 -2.36
N GLU A 109 28.09 1.78 -1.17
CA GLU A 109 28.98 1.77 -0.01
C GLU A 109 29.34 0.33 0.40
N ALA A 110 28.35 -0.54 0.58
CA ALA A 110 28.56 -1.92 1.01
C ALA A 110 29.26 -2.80 -0.03
N SER A 111 29.17 -2.46 -1.32
CA SER A 111 29.85 -3.16 -2.42
C SER A 111 31.24 -2.63 -2.74
N GLY A 112 31.73 -1.65 -2.00
CA GLY A 112 33.02 -0.99 -2.28
C GLY A 112 33.04 -0.27 -3.64
N GLY A 113 31.90 0.23 -4.10
CA GLY A 113 31.75 0.89 -5.40
C GLY A 113 31.58 -0.05 -6.60
N THR A 114 31.51 -1.37 -6.39
CA THR A 114 31.33 -2.34 -7.48
C THR A 114 29.96 -2.20 -8.17
N LEU A 115 28.92 -1.89 -7.39
CA LEU A 115 27.57 -1.61 -7.87
C LEU A 115 27.29 -0.12 -7.65
N SER A 116 27.20 0.65 -8.73
CA SER A 116 26.86 2.07 -8.60
C SER A 116 25.40 2.28 -8.24
N SER A 117 25.13 3.26 -7.37
CA SER A 117 23.79 3.67 -6.94
C SER A 117 22.90 3.99 -8.14
N PHE A 118 23.42 4.77 -9.10
CA PHE A 118 22.71 5.08 -10.35
C PHE A 118 22.31 3.82 -11.13
N LEU A 119 23.19 2.83 -11.29
CA LEU A 119 22.87 1.61 -12.03
C LEU A 119 21.73 0.85 -11.36
N ILE A 120 21.74 0.74 -10.02
CA ILE A 120 20.66 0.11 -9.26
C ILE A 120 19.35 0.89 -9.46
N VAL A 121 19.35 2.21 -9.25
CA VAL A 121 18.15 3.05 -9.35
C VAL A 121 17.49 2.93 -10.74
N TYR A 122 18.28 3.03 -11.81
CA TYR A 122 17.76 2.94 -13.18
C TYR A 122 17.28 1.53 -13.53
N MET A 123 18.02 0.47 -13.15
CA MET A 123 17.62 -0.91 -13.44
C MET A 123 16.34 -1.28 -12.70
N VAL A 124 16.26 -0.94 -11.41
CA VAL A 124 15.05 -1.13 -10.60
C VAL A 124 13.87 -0.39 -11.20
N SER A 125 14.06 0.87 -11.62
CA SER A 125 13.03 1.68 -12.26
C SER A 125 12.52 1.09 -13.58
N ILE A 126 13.41 0.47 -14.38
CA ILE A 126 13.01 -0.24 -15.61
C ILE A 126 12.12 -1.44 -15.26
N GLY A 127 12.49 -2.21 -14.23
CA GLY A 127 11.70 -3.33 -13.73
C GLY A 127 10.30 -2.90 -13.28
N VAL A 128 10.24 -1.81 -12.51
CA VAL A 128 8.96 -1.20 -12.09
C VAL A 128 8.13 -0.78 -13.29
N GLY A 129 8.69 0.00 -14.22
CA GLY A 129 7.96 0.47 -15.41
C GLY A 129 7.37 -0.69 -16.22
N ALA A 130 8.12 -1.77 -16.38
CA ALA A 130 7.65 -2.98 -17.06
C ALA A 130 6.48 -3.64 -16.30
N MET A 131 6.60 -3.81 -14.99
CA MET A 131 5.55 -4.46 -14.19
C MET A 131 4.30 -3.60 -14.04
N VAL A 132 4.42 -2.28 -13.87
CA VAL A 132 3.28 -1.34 -13.87
C VAL A 132 2.53 -1.44 -15.19
N THR A 133 3.24 -1.51 -16.31
CA THR A 133 2.62 -1.70 -17.64
C THR A 133 1.82 -3.00 -17.70
N LEU A 134 2.41 -4.11 -17.27
CA LEU A 134 1.72 -5.41 -17.22
C LEU A 134 0.51 -5.40 -16.27
N GLY A 135 0.63 -4.71 -15.13
CA GLY A 135 -0.43 -4.51 -14.15
C GLY A 135 -1.61 -3.70 -14.70
N ILE A 136 -1.34 -2.63 -15.44
CA ILE A 136 -2.36 -1.84 -16.14
C ILE A 136 -3.10 -2.72 -17.15
N PHE A 137 -2.39 -3.53 -17.96
CA PHE A 137 -3.05 -4.44 -18.89
C PHE A 137 -3.84 -5.56 -18.20
N ARG A 138 -3.36 -6.08 -17.06
CA ARG A 138 -4.11 -7.03 -16.22
C ARG A 138 -5.42 -6.41 -15.76
N LEU A 139 -5.34 -5.21 -15.18
CA LEU A 139 -6.49 -4.47 -14.67
C LEU A 139 -7.48 -4.18 -15.80
N LEU A 140 -7.03 -3.64 -16.93
CA LEU A 140 -7.90 -3.33 -18.08
C LEU A 140 -8.57 -4.57 -18.71
N ARG A 141 -8.03 -5.78 -18.50
CA ARG A 141 -8.58 -7.05 -19.02
C ARG A 141 -9.35 -7.90 -17.99
N ASP A 142 -9.58 -7.40 -16.77
CA ASP A 142 -10.23 -8.14 -15.66
C ASP A 142 -9.60 -9.52 -15.41
N ARG A 143 -8.26 -9.59 -15.49
CA ARG A 143 -7.55 -10.83 -15.17
C ARG A 143 -7.31 -10.90 -13.66
N PRO A 144 -7.60 -12.06 -13.02
CA PRO A 144 -7.52 -12.19 -11.57
C PRO A 144 -6.07 -12.03 -11.08
N LEU A 145 -5.90 -11.32 -9.97
CA LEU A 145 -4.58 -10.97 -9.44
C LEU A 145 -3.77 -12.19 -8.99
N ASN A 146 -4.42 -13.16 -8.33
CA ASN A 146 -3.76 -14.36 -7.81
C ASN A 146 -2.97 -15.13 -8.87
N ARG A 147 -3.51 -15.32 -10.08
CA ARG A 147 -2.83 -15.99 -11.19
C ARG A 147 -1.63 -15.19 -11.70
N PHE A 148 -1.77 -13.86 -11.76
CA PHE A 148 -0.68 -12.98 -12.18
C PHE A 148 0.48 -13.06 -11.19
N MET A 149 0.18 -13.01 -9.90
CA MET A 149 1.20 -13.10 -8.84
C MET A 149 1.82 -14.49 -8.77
N ALA A 150 1.04 -15.56 -8.94
CA ALA A 150 1.56 -16.93 -8.99
C ALA A 150 2.60 -17.13 -10.11
N VAL A 151 2.31 -16.62 -11.32
CA VAL A 151 3.27 -16.69 -12.44
C VAL A 151 4.51 -15.84 -12.15
N THR A 152 4.31 -14.60 -11.71
CA THR A 152 5.42 -13.67 -11.43
C THR A 152 6.36 -14.20 -10.35
N TYR A 153 5.82 -14.63 -9.20
CA TYR A 153 6.63 -15.22 -8.14
C TYR A 153 7.19 -16.60 -8.50
N GLY A 154 6.53 -17.35 -9.37
CA GLY A 154 7.09 -18.58 -9.96
C GLY A 154 8.35 -18.31 -10.77
N ILE A 155 8.36 -17.23 -11.57
CA ILE A 155 9.55 -16.78 -12.31
C ILE A 155 10.64 -16.32 -11.33
N ILE A 156 10.30 -15.49 -10.33
CA ILE A 156 11.24 -15.03 -9.30
C ILE A 156 11.88 -16.22 -8.56
N LEU A 157 11.10 -17.25 -8.23
CA LEU A 157 11.59 -18.44 -7.57
C LEU A 157 12.63 -19.17 -8.44
N ILE A 158 12.33 -19.37 -9.73
CA ILE A 158 13.25 -20.02 -10.67
C ILE A 158 14.53 -19.19 -10.83
N LEU A 159 14.42 -17.88 -11.01
CA LEU A 159 15.58 -17.00 -11.14
C LEU A 159 16.40 -16.93 -9.85
N GLY A 160 15.76 -16.94 -8.68
CA GLY A 160 16.43 -16.90 -7.40
C GLY A 160 17.27 -18.14 -7.09
N LEU A 161 17.08 -19.26 -7.80
CA LEU A 161 17.99 -20.41 -7.76
C LEU A 161 19.28 -20.20 -8.56
N LEU A 162 19.30 -19.22 -9.47
CA LEU A 162 20.41 -18.92 -10.37
C LEU A 162 21.28 -17.74 -9.90
N VAL A 163 20.79 -16.98 -8.92
CA VAL A 163 21.37 -15.73 -8.42
C VAL A 163 22.08 -15.98 -7.08
N SER A 164 23.13 -15.20 -6.79
CA SER A 164 23.87 -15.30 -5.53
C SER A 164 23.10 -14.71 -4.34
N GLN A 165 23.54 -14.97 -3.11
CA GLN A 165 22.80 -14.55 -1.91
C GLN A 165 22.79 -13.03 -1.72
N GLU A 166 23.87 -12.35 -2.09
CA GLU A 166 23.99 -10.88 -2.05
C GLU A 166 22.95 -10.24 -2.97
N PHE A 167 22.90 -10.68 -4.23
CA PHE A 167 21.95 -10.15 -5.21
C PHE A 167 20.51 -10.51 -4.87
N LEU A 168 20.27 -11.64 -4.22
CA LEU A 168 18.93 -11.96 -3.70
C LEU A 168 18.51 -10.96 -2.60
N ALA A 169 19.39 -10.68 -1.64
CA ALA A 169 19.12 -9.72 -0.57
C ALA A 169 18.85 -8.33 -1.15
N ILE A 170 19.71 -7.87 -2.07
CA ILE A 170 19.56 -6.59 -2.77
C ILE A 170 18.27 -6.56 -3.60
N ALA A 171 17.94 -7.63 -4.32
CA ALA A 171 16.75 -7.67 -5.18
C ALA A 171 15.45 -7.52 -4.40
N PHE A 172 15.32 -8.24 -3.28
CA PHE A 172 14.12 -8.15 -2.45
C PHE A 172 14.09 -6.89 -1.58
N ASP A 173 15.24 -6.36 -1.14
CA ASP A 173 15.27 -5.06 -0.47
C ASP A 173 14.88 -3.92 -1.43
N SER A 174 15.32 -4.01 -2.69
CA SER A 174 14.94 -3.06 -3.74
C SER A 174 13.43 -3.02 -3.95
N SER A 175 12.72 -4.14 -3.77
CA SER A 175 11.25 -4.16 -3.81
C SER A 175 10.64 -3.19 -2.81
N GLY A 176 11.02 -3.30 -1.53
CA GLY A 176 10.44 -2.46 -0.47
C GLY A 176 10.91 -1.00 -0.54
N ALA A 177 12.09 -0.74 -1.12
CA ALA A 177 12.57 0.63 -1.32
C ALA A 177 11.85 1.38 -2.47
N THR A 178 11.08 0.68 -3.32
CA THR A 178 10.26 1.33 -4.38
C THR A 178 8.86 1.72 -3.93
N THR A 179 8.49 1.44 -2.68
CA THR A 179 7.15 1.63 -2.14
C THR A 179 7.12 2.68 -1.04
N GLY A 180 8.02 3.65 -1.13
CA GLY A 180 8.14 4.75 -0.19
C GLY A 180 7.04 5.79 -0.32
N ALA A 181 7.28 6.93 0.34
CA ALA A 181 6.26 7.93 0.63
C ALA A 181 5.73 8.68 -0.61
N LEU A 182 6.43 8.59 -1.73
CA LEU A 182 6.05 9.23 -3.00
C LEU A 182 5.39 8.23 -3.96
N THR A 183 5.99 7.06 -4.16
CA THR A 183 5.51 6.09 -5.15
C THR A 183 4.22 5.40 -4.73
N THR A 184 4.08 5.02 -3.46
CA THR A 184 2.90 4.27 -2.98
C THR A 184 1.59 5.05 -3.18
N PRO A 185 1.43 6.30 -2.69
CA PRO A 185 0.20 7.06 -2.90
C PRO A 185 -0.09 7.30 -4.38
N PHE A 186 0.95 7.55 -5.19
CA PHE A 186 0.80 7.76 -6.62
C PHE A 186 0.28 6.52 -7.34
N VAL A 187 0.84 5.34 -7.05
CA VAL A 187 0.45 4.08 -7.71
C VAL A 187 -0.90 3.58 -7.22
N LEU A 188 -1.24 3.79 -5.94
CA LEU A 188 -2.59 3.53 -5.43
C LEU A 188 -3.61 4.46 -6.10
N ALA A 189 -3.31 5.75 -6.24
CA ALA A 189 -4.17 6.70 -6.96
C ALA A 189 -4.32 6.33 -8.44
N LEU A 190 -3.24 5.88 -9.09
CA LEU A 190 -3.27 5.35 -10.47
C LEU A 190 -4.17 4.11 -10.58
N SER A 191 -4.04 3.16 -9.64
CA SER A 191 -4.84 1.94 -9.57
C SER A 191 -6.33 2.26 -9.39
N LEU A 192 -6.65 3.08 -8.39
CA LEU A 192 -8.01 3.52 -8.08
C LEU A 192 -8.63 4.33 -9.23
N GLY A 193 -7.88 5.28 -9.80
CA GLY A 193 -8.32 6.07 -10.95
C GLY A 193 -8.61 5.22 -12.18
N LEU A 194 -7.75 4.24 -12.47
CA LEU A 194 -7.94 3.31 -13.58
C LEU A 194 -9.13 2.37 -13.34
N SER A 195 -9.31 1.89 -12.10
CA SER A 195 -10.45 1.05 -11.71
C SER A 195 -11.78 1.81 -11.83
N ASN A 196 -11.83 3.05 -11.33
CA ASN A 196 -13.03 3.89 -11.39
C ASN A 196 -13.44 4.25 -12.82
N VAL A 197 -12.47 4.56 -13.69
CA VAL A 197 -12.76 4.86 -15.11
C VAL A 197 -13.24 3.61 -15.84
N LYS A 198 -12.72 2.44 -15.48
CA LYS A 198 -13.13 1.17 -16.10
C LYS A 198 -14.52 0.71 -15.64
N GLY A 199 -14.80 0.80 -14.35
CA GLY A 199 -16.04 0.33 -13.72
C GLY A 199 -16.26 -1.19 -13.83
N GLY A 200 -17.44 -1.65 -13.41
CA GLY A 200 -17.89 -3.04 -13.54
C GLY A 200 -17.80 -3.88 -12.27
N LYS A 201 -18.15 -5.17 -12.38
CA LYS A 201 -18.28 -6.11 -11.24
C LYS A 201 -16.99 -6.29 -10.42
N TYR A 202 -15.82 -6.08 -11.04
CA TYR A 202 -14.51 -6.27 -10.41
C TYR A 202 -13.86 -4.94 -9.96
N ALA A 203 -14.61 -3.83 -9.91
CA ALA A 203 -14.05 -2.52 -9.59
C ALA A 203 -13.30 -2.51 -8.24
N GLU A 204 -13.87 -3.08 -7.18
CA GLU A 204 -13.18 -3.13 -5.88
C GLU A 204 -11.93 -4.02 -5.88
N GLU A 205 -11.99 -5.20 -6.51
CA GLU A 205 -10.81 -6.07 -6.67
C GLU A 205 -9.71 -5.35 -7.46
N ASN A 206 -10.09 -4.61 -8.49
CA ASN A 206 -9.17 -3.88 -9.36
C ASN A 206 -8.63 -2.59 -8.73
N SER A 207 -9.22 -2.10 -7.64
CA SER A 207 -8.69 -0.96 -6.90
C SER A 207 -7.33 -1.27 -6.25
N PHE A 208 -7.07 -2.54 -5.93
CA PHE A 208 -5.85 -3.01 -5.27
C PHE A 208 -5.01 -3.94 -6.16
N GLY A 209 -3.76 -4.16 -5.75
CA GLY A 209 -2.81 -5.10 -6.32
C GLY A 209 -1.78 -4.49 -7.25
N LEU A 210 -1.95 -3.24 -7.72
CA LEU A 210 -0.99 -2.61 -8.62
C LEU A 210 0.35 -2.33 -7.92
N VAL A 211 0.34 -1.95 -6.63
CA VAL A 211 1.57 -1.75 -5.84
C VAL A 211 2.29 -3.08 -5.64
N GLY A 212 1.56 -4.16 -5.37
CA GLY A 212 2.11 -5.50 -5.28
C GLY A 212 2.73 -6.00 -6.59
N ILE A 213 2.08 -5.73 -7.73
CA ILE A 213 2.61 -6.05 -9.06
C ILE A 213 3.89 -5.26 -9.33
N MET A 214 3.87 -3.95 -9.05
CA MET A 214 5.01 -3.06 -9.19
C MET A 214 6.23 -3.58 -8.40
N SER A 215 6.01 -4.00 -7.15
CA SER A 215 7.03 -4.48 -6.22
C SER A 215 7.80 -5.71 -6.73
N ALA A 216 7.21 -6.51 -7.63
CA ALA A 216 7.92 -7.62 -8.26
C ALA A 216 8.93 -7.17 -9.34
N GLY A 217 8.78 -5.96 -9.88
CA GLY A 217 9.65 -5.38 -10.91
C GLY A 217 11.11 -5.21 -10.46
N PRO A 218 11.37 -4.54 -9.32
CA PRO A 218 12.71 -4.43 -8.73
C PRO A 218 13.40 -5.78 -8.56
N ILE A 219 12.66 -6.78 -8.04
CA ILE A 219 13.19 -8.13 -7.79
C ILE A 219 13.68 -8.75 -9.10
N LEU A 220 12.82 -8.75 -10.12
CA LEU A 220 13.15 -9.28 -11.43
C LEU A 220 14.31 -8.52 -12.08
N ALA A 221 14.32 -7.19 -12.00
CA ALA A 221 15.37 -6.38 -12.60
C ALA A 221 16.75 -6.63 -11.99
N VAL A 222 16.86 -6.69 -10.67
CA VAL A 222 18.13 -6.94 -9.98
C VAL A 222 18.60 -8.40 -10.17
N MET A 223 17.69 -9.37 -10.16
CA MET A 223 18.04 -10.76 -10.48
C MET A 223 18.55 -10.90 -11.92
N LEU A 224 17.89 -10.26 -12.89
CA LEU A 224 18.34 -10.25 -14.27
C LEU A 224 19.68 -9.52 -14.43
N LEU A 225 19.88 -8.41 -13.71
CA LEU A 225 21.15 -7.71 -13.67
C LEU A 225 22.28 -8.65 -13.21
N SER A 226 22.09 -9.40 -12.13
CA SER A 226 23.06 -10.40 -11.64
C SER A 226 23.40 -11.46 -12.69
N ILE A 227 22.37 -12.01 -13.35
CA ILE A 227 22.54 -13.05 -14.38
C ILE A 227 23.29 -12.51 -15.60
N ILE A 228 22.97 -11.28 -16.03
CA ILE A 228 23.56 -10.64 -17.20
C ILE A 228 24.99 -10.16 -16.92
N SER A 229 25.24 -9.57 -15.75
CA SER A 229 26.57 -9.09 -15.37
C SER A 229 27.53 -10.24 -15.04
N GLY A 230 26.99 -11.42 -14.69
CA GLY A 230 27.79 -12.58 -14.28
C GLY A 230 28.53 -12.37 -12.96
N GLN A 231 28.28 -11.26 -12.26
CA GLN A 231 28.91 -10.96 -10.97
C GLN A 231 28.37 -11.91 -9.92
N LYS A 232 29.28 -12.59 -9.21
CA LYS A 232 29.01 -13.47 -8.08
C LYS A 232 29.99 -13.14 -6.97
N ASN A 233 29.55 -13.25 -5.72
CA ASN A 233 30.37 -13.04 -4.53
C ASN A 233 31.03 -11.64 -4.54
N ILE A 234 30.21 -10.60 -4.60
CA ILE A 234 30.71 -9.23 -4.45
C ILE A 234 31.22 -9.09 -3.02
N HIS A 235 32.54 -9.11 -2.86
CA HIS A 235 33.21 -8.82 -1.60
C HIS A 235 33.53 -7.33 -1.59
N GLY A 236 32.64 -6.54 -1.01
CA GLY A 236 33.01 -5.19 -0.57
C GLY A 236 33.78 -5.33 0.72
N ASP A 237 35.06 -4.94 0.74
CA ASP A 237 35.73 -4.56 1.98
C ASP A 237 35.15 -3.19 2.33
N ALA A 238 33.99 -3.19 2.98
CA ALA A 238 33.42 -1.97 3.52
C ALA A 238 34.45 -1.43 4.51
N GLY A 239 35.24 -0.43 4.09
CA GLY A 239 36.30 0.13 4.91
C GLY A 239 35.78 0.50 6.29
N GLU A 240 36.65 0.48 7.31
CA GLU A 240 36.27 0.82 8.68
C GLU A 240 35.40 2.08 8.69
N TYR A 241 34.20 1.96 9.26
CA TYR A 241 33.26 3.07 9.30
C TYR A 241 33.88 4.24 10.07
N ILE A 242 34.19 5.33 9.36
CA ILE A 242 34.85 6.49 9.94
C ILE A 242 33.79 7.40 10.55
N PHE A 243 33.78 7.48 11.88
CA PHE A 243 32.94 8.44 12.61
C PHE A 243 33.25 9.88 12.17
N GLN A 244 32.27 10.53 11.54
CA GLN A 244 32.39 11.94 11.23
C GLN A 244 32.33 12.77 12.52
N LYS A 245 33.32 13.67 12.70
CA LYS A 245 33.41 14.52 13.89
C LYS A 245 32.56 15.77 13.73
N GLY A 246 31.90 16.18 14.82
CA GLY A 246 31.08 17.38 14.87
C GLY A 246 29.65 17.19 14.32
N VAL A 247 28.83 18.24 14.49
CA VAL A 247 27.38 18.18 14.26
C VAL A 247 26.97 18.87 12.95
N ILE A 248 27.43 20.10 12.72
CA ILE A 248 26.95 20.94 11.60
C ILE A 248 27.76 20.75 10.32
N GLY A 249 29.07 20.48 10.43
CA GLY A 249 29.98 20.31 9.28
C GLY A 249 29.50 19.24 8.30
N PRO A 250 29.30 17.98 8.76
CA PRO A 250 28.74 16.89 7.95
C PRO A 250 27.46 17.24 7.19
N ILE A 251 26.55 17.96 7.85
CA ILE A 251 25.25 18.36 7.29
C ILE A 251 25.46 19.36 6.15
N LEU A 252 26.27 20.40 6.35
CA LEU A 252 26.52 21.42 5.33
C LEU A 252 27.28 20.88 4.13
N GLU A 253 28.20 19.94 4.33
CA GLU A 253 28.97 19.30 3.25
C GLU A 253 28.10 18.39 2.37
N ALA A 254 27.10 17.72 2.96
CA ALA A 254 26.21 16.82 2.23
C ALA A 254 25.18 17.56 1.34
N VAL A 255 24.73 18.75 1.76
CA VAL A 255 23.63 19.49 1.08
C VAL A 255 23.86 19.74 -0.41
N PRO A 256 25.02 20.23 -0.89
CA PRO A 256 25.22 20.52 -2.31
C PRO A 256 25.07 19.29 -3.21
N HIS A 257 25.63 18.15 -2.80
CA HIS A 257 25.54 16.90 -3.55
C HIS A 257 24.10 16.38 -3.57
N ILE A 258 23.46 16.32 -2.40
CA ILE A 258 22.08 15.87 -2.24
C ILE A 258 21.11 16.76 -3.03
N PHE A 259 21.39 18.06 -3.15
CA PHE A 259 20.60 18.98 -3.98
C PHE A 259 20.63 18.58 -5.46
N ILE A 260 21.80 18.24 -5.99
CA ILE A 260 21.92 17.81 -7.39
C ILE A 260 21.25 16.47 -7.60
N GLU A 261 21.44 15.49 -6.70
CA GLU A 261 20.76 14.20 -6.77
C GLU A 261 19.24 14.35 -6.77
N SER A 262 18.71 15.13 -5.81
CA SER A 262 17.28 15.40 -5.67
C SER A 262 16.70 16.11 -6.90
N LEU A 263 17.46 17.06 -7.47
CA LEU A 263 17.06 17.76 -8.69
C LEU A 263 17.01 16.80 -9.88
N VAL A 264 18.04 15.98 -10.07
CA VAL A 264 18.10 14.99 -11.17
C VAL A 264 17.01 13.92 -11.01
N ALA A 265 16.65 13.55 -9.79
CA ALA A 265 15.57 12.59 -9.52
C ALA A 265 14.18 13.12 -9.88
N LEU A 266 13.87 14.39 -9.56
CA LEU A 266 12.55 15.00 -9.80
C LEU A 266 12.37 15.58 -11.21
N LEU A 267 13.46 15.91 -11.90
CA LEU A 267 13.43 16.54 -13.22
C LEU A 267 12.68 15.71 -14.29
N PRO A 268 12.88 14.38 -14.42
CA PRO A 268 12.29 13.59 -15.50
C PRO A 268 10.75 13.55 -15.47
N ILE A 269 10.15 13.31 -14.29
CA ILE A 269 8.69 13.32 -14.13
C ILE A 269 8.11 14.71 -14.35
N THR A 270 8.82 15.74 -13.87
CA THR A 270 8.45 17.14 -14.08
C THR A 270 8.40 17.49 -15.57
N ILE A 271 9.43 17.12 -16.33
CA ILE A 271 9.50 17.33 -17.77
C ILE A 271 8.34 16.63 -18.49
N LEU A 272 8.08 15.36 -18.17
CA LEU A 272 6.98 14.60 -18.77
C LEU A 272 5.64 15.31 -18.55
N PHE A 273 5.38 15.76 -17.32
CA PHE A 273 4.16 16.49 -17.00
C PHE A 273 4.02 17.77 -17.81
N PHE A 274 5.06 18.61 -17.89
CA PHE A 274 4.99 19.87 -18.63
C PHE A 274 4.80 19.66 -20.15
N ILE A 275 5.39 18.61 -20.73
CA ILE A 275 5.17 18.22 -22.12
C ILE A 275 3.68 17.89 -22.36
N TYR A 276 3.08 17.08 -21.49
CA TYR A 276 1.66 16.71 -21.60
C TYR A 276 0.70 17.85 -21.28
N ASN A 277 1.06 18.72 -20.34
CA ASN A 277 0.25 19.88 -20.05
C ASN A 277 0.22 20.86 -21.24
N PHE A 278 1.37 21.08 -21.91
CA PHE A 278 1.46 21.96 -23.07
C PHE A 278 0.67 21.42 -24.27
N THR A 279 0.66 20.09 -24.45
CA THR A 279 0.02 19.45 -25.61
C THR A 279 -1.44 19.10 -25.39
N LYS A 280 -1.81 18.61 -24.19
CA LYS A 280 -3.10 17.97 -23.92
C LYS A 280 -3.88 18.53 -22.73
N PHE A 281 -3.32 18.52 -21.52
CA PHE A 281 -4.13 18.77 -20.32
C PHE A 281 -4.66 20.20 -20.24
N LYS A 282 -3.85 21.18 -20.67
CA LYS A 282 -4.20 22.61 -20.67
C LYS A 282 -4.81 23.06 -19.33
N ILE A 283 -4.10 22.76 -18.25
CA ILE A 283 -4.56 22.97 -16.88
C ILE A 283 -4.73 24.47 -16.59
N LYS A 284 -5.68 24.81 -15.71
CA LYS A 284 -5.92 26.19 -15.28
C LYS A 284 -4.67 26.80 -14.65
N LYS A 285 -4.42 28.09 -14.88
CA LYS A 285 -3.23 28.79 -14.36
C LYS A 285 -3.08 28.69 -12.83
N SER A 286 -4.18 28.72 -12.08
CA SER A 286 -4.17 28.61 -10.61
C SER A 286 -3.58 27.27 -10.14
N GLU A 287 -4.00 26.19 -10.78
CA GLU A 287 -3.57 24.83 -10.48
C GLU A 287 -2.14 24.57 -10.99
N MET A 288 -1.78 25.14 -12.14
CA MET A 288 -0.39 25.13 -12.62
C MET A 288 0.59 25.78 -11.61
N VAL A 289 0.21 26.94 -11.05
CA VAL A 289 1.02 27.61 -10.01
C VAL A 289 1.11 26.76 -8.74
N GLN A 290 0.04 26.04 -8.39
CA GLN A 290 0.05 25.11 -7.27
C GLN A 290 1.03 23.95 -7.49
N ILE A 291 1.02 23.33 -8.68
CA ILE A 291 1.94 22.24 -9.03
C ILE A 291 3.39 22.73 -9.03
N ILE A 292 3.69 23.90 -9.62
CA ILE A 292 5.04 24.47 -9.60
C ILE A 292 5.53 24.72 -8.17
N LYS A 293 4.68 25.29 -7.30
CA LYS A 293 5.01 25.49 -5.88
C LYS A 293 5.23 24.14 -5.18
N GLY A 294 4.38 23.16 -5.45
CA GLY A 294 4.50 21.81 -4.93
C GLY A 294 5.82 21.14 -5.33
N LEU A 295 6.25 21.28 -6.59
CA LEU A 295 7.54 20.77 -7.07
C LEU A 295 8.74 21.42 -6.36
N ILE A 296 8.67 22.73 -6.10
CA ILE A 296 9.71 23.44 -5.33
C ILE A 296 9.75 22.92 -3.89
N PHE A 297 8.60 22.73 -3.25
CA PHE A 297 8.54 22.15 -1.91
C PHE A 297 8.99 20.69 -1.87
N CYS A 298 8.67 19.88 -2.90
CA CYS A 298 9.21 18.53 -3.04
C CYS A 298 10.74 18.57 -3.05
N LEU A 299 11.35 19.40 -3.90
CA LEU A 299 12.80 19.49 -3.99
C LEU A 299 13.44 19.94 -2.67
N LEU A 300 12.94 21.02 -2.07
CA LEU A 300 13.50 21.54 -0.81
C LEU A 300 13.31 20.55 0.35
N GLY A 301 12.12 19.95 0.46
CA GLY A 301 11.81 18.96 1.48
C GLY A 301 12.66 17.70 1.33
N LEU A 302 12.81 17.19 0.10
CA LEU A 302 13.62 16.02 -0.23
C LEU A 302 15.09 16.23 0.14
N VAL A 303 15.66 17.41 -0.17
CA VAL A 303 17.05 17.73 0.18
C VAL A 303 17.25 17.75 1.70
N ILE A 304 16.36 18.41 2.44
CA ILE A 304 16.43 18.46 3.91
C ILE A 304 16.26 17.05 4.49
N PHE A 305 15.30 16.28 3.98
CA PHE A 305 15.01 14.92 4.41
C PHE A 305 16.22 13.99 4.19
N LEU A 306 16.76 13.93 2.97
CA LEU A 306 17.90 13.09 2.65
C LEU A 306 19.15 13.51 3.43
N THR A 307 19.37 14.81 3.64
CA THR A 307 20.49 15.28 4.48
C THR A 307 20.33 14.81 5.92
N ALA A 308 19.15 14.94 6.50
CA ALA A 308 18.86 14.52 7.87
C ALA A 308 19.02 13.00 8.08
N VAL A 309 18.58 12.23 7.09
CA VAL A 309 18.67 10.78 7.08
C VAL A 309 20.13 10.32 7.01
N ASN A 310 20.89 10.82 6.02
CA ASN A 310 22.28 10.43 5.78
C ASN A 310 23.20 10.83 6.93
N CYS A 311 23.09 12.06 7.44
CA CYS A 311 24.03 12.55 8.43
C CYS A 311 23.64 12.21 9.89
N GLY A 312 22.38 11.82 10.15
CA GLY A 312 21.86 11.66 11.50
C GLY A 312 21.27 10.29 11.79
N PHE A 313 20.22 9.89 11.08
CA PHE A 313 19.45 8.68 11.39
C PHE A 313 20.21 7.40 11.07
N MET A 314 20.80 7.29 9.88
CA MET A 314 21.47 6.06 9.48
C MET A 314 22.72 5.82 10.32
N ASP A 315 23.48 6.87 10.62
CA ASP A 315 24.65 6.81 11.51
C ASP A 315 24.27 6.30 12.91
N MET A 316 23.19 6.84 13.49
CA MET A 316 22.70 6.37 14.79
C MET A 316 22.22 4.91 14.73
N GLY A 317 21.52 4.52 13.65
CA GLY A 317 21.09 3.15 13.43
C GLY A 317 22.26 2.17 13.42
N ARG A 318 23.31 2.46 12.62
CA ARG A 318 24.53 1.65 12.55
C ARG A 318 25.20 1.49 13.90
N ILE A 319 25.36 2.59 14.65
CA ILE A 319 26.01 2.58 15.97
C ILE A 319 25.25 1.73 16.97
N ILE A 320 23.93 1.93 17.06
CA ILE A 320 23.10 1.12 17.94
C ILE A 320 23.16 -0.36 17.54
N GLY A 321 23.13 -0.65 16.24
CA GLY A 321 23.29 -2.02 15.72
C GLY A 321 24.60 -2.67 16.17
N MET A 322 25.73 -1.98 16.02
CA MET A 322 27.06 -2.44 16.44
C MET A 322 27.10 -2.72 17.95
N GLU A 323 26.69 -1.75 18.77
CA GLU A 323 26.77 -1.86 20.23
C GLU A 323 25.84 -2.94 20.78
N LEU A 324 24.60 -3.02 20.30
CA LEU A 324 23.66 -4.06 20.74
C LEU A 324 24.14 -5.47 20.36
N ALA A 325 24.71 -5.63 19.17
CA ALA A 325 25.24 -6.91 18.71
C ALA A 325 26.45 -7.36 19.54
N GLN A 326 27.31 -6.43 19.98
CA GLN A 326 28.43 -6.72 20.89
C GLN A 326 27.97 -7.06 22.31
N MET A 327 26.92 -6.38 22.81
CA MET A 327 26.41 -6.58 24.17
C MET A 327 25.69 -7.93 24.34
N SER A 328 24.64 -8.18 23.55
CA SER A 328 23.95 -9.48 23.56
C SER A 328 23.01 -9.66 22.38
N SER A 329 23.08 -10.84 21.76
CA SER A 329 22.21 -11.19 20.64
C SER A 329 20.72 -11.20 21.00
N SER A 330 20.36 -11.57 22.23
CA SER A 330 18.97 -11.56 22.69
C SER A 330 18.39 -10.14 22.77
N LEU A 331 19.21 -9.17 23.18
CA LEU A 331 18.80 -7.77 23.25
C LEU A 331 18.63 -7.17 21.85
N LEU A 332 19.54 -7.47 20.92
CA LEU A 332 19.42 -7.08 19.52
C LEU A 332 18.09 -7.59 18.91
N ILE A 333 17.76 -8.87 19.12
CA ILE A 333 16.51 -9.47 18.63
C ILE A 333 15.29 -8.80 19.28
N GLY A 334 15.30 -8.62 20.60
CA GLY A 334 14.21 -8.00 21.34
C GLY A 334 13.96 -6.54 20.95
N ILE A 335 15.02 -5.75 20.80
CA ILE A 335 14.93 -4.37 20.33
C ILE A 335 14.48 -4.32 18.87
N GLY A 336 14.99 -5.22 18.02
CA GLY A 336 14.52 -5.36 16.64
C GLY A 336 13.01 -5.61 16.55
N PHE A 337 12.48 -6.49 17.42
CA PHE A 337 11.04 -6.74 17.52
C PHE A 337 10.26 -5.47 17.87
N VAL A 338 10.65 -4.78 18.95
CA VAL A 338 9.97 -3.56 19.43
C VAL A 338 10.05 -2.43 18.40
N LEU A 339 11.22 -2.25 17.78
CA LEU A 339 11.42 -1.28 16.72
C LEU A 339 10.49 -1.57 15.54
N GLY A 340 10.41 -2.82 15.10
CA GLY A 340 9.52 -3.21 14.01
C GLY A 340 8.04 -3.01 14.32
N LEU A 341 7.61 -3.27 15.56
CA LEU A 341 6.26 -2.96 16.01
C LEU A 341 5.96 -1.46 15.86
N ILE A 342 6.85 -0.61 16.38
CA ILE A 342 6.66 0.84 16.41
C ILE A 342 6.68 1.42 15.00
N VAL A 343 7.70 1.09 14.19
CA VAL A 343 7.88 1.65 12.85
C VAL A 343 6.63 1.44 11.99
N VAL A 344 6.06 0.24 11.97
CA VAL A 344 4.85 -0.03 11.18
C VAL A 344 3.59 0.58 11.78
N LEU A 345 3.47 0.60 13.11
CA LEU A 345 2.31 1.18 13.77
C LEU A 345 2.17 2.67 13.46
N VAL A 346 3.30 3.35 13.24
CA VAL A 346 3.36 4.78 13.04
C VAL A 346 3.60 5.19 11.58
N GLU A 347 3.80 4.24 10.66
CA GLU A 347 4.04 4.47 9.23
C GLU A 347 2.83 5.13 8.53
N PRO A 348 2.98 6.32 7.90
CA PRO A 348 1.90 7.01 7.21
C PRO A 348 1.30 6.19 6.06
N ALA A 349 2.13 5.50 5.30
CA ALA A 349 1.67 4.73 4.14
C ALA A 349 0.73 3.59 4.57
N VAL A 350 1.02 2.95 5.72
CA VAL A 350 0.17 1.91 6.32
C VAL A 350 -1.18 2.49 6.76
N HIS A 351 -1.20 3.72 7.28
CA HIS A 351 -2.45 4.40 7.61
C HIS A 351 -3.27 4.70 6.35
N VAL A 352 -2.66 5.22 5.29
CA VAL A 352 -3.35 5.52 4.02
C VAL A 352 -3.96 4.25 3.42
N LEU A 353 -3.18 3.16 3.36
CA LEU A 353 -3.68 1.87 2.91
C LEU A 353 -4.84 1.39 3.79
N GLY A 354 -4.70 1.49 5.12
CA GLY A 354 -5.76 1.14 6.06
C GLY A 354 -7.06 1.92 5.83
N SER A 355 -6.97 3.23 5.59
CA SER A 355 -8.13 4.08 5.27
C SER A 355 -8.77 3.71 3.92
N GLN A 356 -7.96 3.42 2.90
CA GLN A 356 -8.47 2.98 1.60
C GLN A 356 -9.16 1.62 1.69
N ILE A 357 -8.61 0.68 2.46
CA ILE A 357 -9.25 -0.61 2.74
C ILE A 357 -10.60 -0.37 3.41
N GLU A 358 -10.63 0.47 4.45
CA GLU A 358 -11.87 0.75 5.19
C GLU A 358 -12.92 1.43 4.30
N GLU A 359 -12.53 2.37 3.44
CA GLU A 359 -13.41 3.05 2.48
C GLU A 359 -13.94 2.10 1.40
N VAL A 360 -13.07 1.31 0.77
CA VAL A 360 -13.44 0.39 -0.31
C VAL A 360 -14.26 -0.79 0.20
N THR A 361 -14.03 -1.25 1.42
CA THR A 361 -14.77 -2.37 2.03
C THR A 361 -16.02 -1.94 2.81
N GLY A 362 -16.44 -0.67 2.69
CA GLY A 362 -17.62 -0.16 3.41
C GLY A 362 -17.49 -0.22 4.95
N GLY A 363 -16.25 -0.23 5.45
CA GLY A 363 -15.92 -0.34 6.87
C GLY A 363 -15.99 -1.76 7.44
N TYR A 364 -16.05 -2.78 6.58
CA TYR A 364 -16.00 -4.20 6.98
C TYR A 364 -14.66 -4.56 7.64
N ILE A 365 -13.56 -4.03 7.09
CA ILE A 365 -12.21 -4.27 7.61
C ILE A 365 -11.73 -2.99 8.32
N PRO A 366 -11.69 -2.96 9.66
CA PRO A 366 -11.29 -1.75 10.37
C PRO A 366 -9.78 -1.51 10.27
N ILE A 367 -9.39 -0.25 10.11
CA ILE A 367 -7.98 0.18 10.02
C ILE A 367 -7.11 -0.34 11.17
N ASN A 368 -7.64 -0.43 12.39
CA ASN A 368 -6.90 -0.88 13.56
C ASN A 368 -6.52 -2.37 13.50
N LEU A 369 -7.38 -3.21 12.90
CA LEU A 369 -7.08 -4.63 12.69
C LEU A 369 -5.92 -4.80 11.71
N ILE A 370 -5.92 -4.02 10.62
CA ILE A 370 -4.83 -3.99 9.64
C ILE A 370 -3.54 -3.54 10.33
N ARG A 371 -3.55 -2.40 11.02
CA ARG A 371 -2.36 -1.86 11.70
C ARG A 371 -1.75 -2.84 12.71
N MET A 372 -2.57 -3.49 13.53
CA MET A 372 -2.08 -4.45 14.52
C MET A 372 -1.50 -5.71 13.87
N THR A 373 -2.19 -6.25 12.88
CA THR A 373 -1.77 -7.46 12.14
C THR A 373 -0.45 -7.22 11.41
N LEU A 374 -0.32 -6.06 10.76
CA LEU A 374 0.89 -5.64 10.07
C LEU A 374 2.05 -5.41 11.05
N SER A 375 1.80 -4.67 12.14
CA SER A 375 2.80 -4.38 13.16
C SER A 375 3.37 -5.68 13.75
N LEU A 376 2.51 -6.62 14.17
CA LEU A 376 2.97 -7.91 14.72
C LEU A 376 3.77 -8.74 13.71
N GLY A 377 3.31 -8.79 12.45
CA GLY A 377 4.01 -9.48 11.38
C GLY A 377 5.40 -8.91 11.14
N VAL A 378 5.51 -7.58 11.01
CA VAL A 378 6.77 -6.90 10.72
C VAL A 378 7.71 -6.88 11.92
N GLY A 379 7.22 -6.69 13.14
CA GLY A 379 8.01 -6.85 14.37
C GLY A 379 8.67 -8.24 14.43
N THR A 380 7.89 -9.28 14.13
CA THR A 380 8.42 -10.65 14.04
C THR A 380 9.44 -10.81 12.91
N ALA A 381 9.21 -10.18 11.75
CA ALA A 381 10.12 -10.24 10.61
C ALA A 381 11.47 -9.57 10.88
N ILE A 382 11.48 -8.43 11.56
CA ILE A 382 12.71 -7.74 11.96
C ILE A 382 13.44 -8.54 13.04
N ALA A 383 12.72 -9.11 14.01
CA ALA A 383 13.32 -10.02 15.00
C ALA A 383 14.01 -11.23 14.33
N LEU A 384 13.34 -11.87 13.37
CA LEU A 384 13.90 -12.98 12.59
C LEU A 384 15.07 -12.53 11.70
N SER A 385 15.07 -11.29 11.25
CA SER A 385 16.22 -10.71 10.53
C SER A 385 17.44 -10.55 11.45
N MET A 386 17.23 -10.15 12.71
CA MET A 386 18.32 -10.13 13.70
C MET A 386 18.83 -11.54 14.01
N VAL A 387 17.93 -12.54 14.08
CA VAL A 387 18.33 -13.96 14.20
C VAL A 387 19.19 -14.39 13.01
N ARG A 388 18.84 -13.99 11.78
CA ARG A 388 19.62 -14.27 10.57
C ARG A 388 21.05 -13.73 10.69
N ILE A 389 21.21 -12.50 11.19
CA ILE A 389 22.52 -11.85 11.34
C ILE A 389 23.36 -12.56 12.40
N VAL A 390 22.74 -13.02 13.48
CA VAL A 390 23.43 -13.69 14.59
C VAL A 390 23.77 -15.16 14.29
N VAL A 391 22.90 -15.86 13.56
CA VAL A 391 23.02 -17.31 13.33
C VAL A 391 23.39 -17.58 11.87
N PRO A 392 24.67 -17.87 11.57
CA PRO A 392 25.18 -17.97 10.19
C PRO A 392 24.54 -19.09 9.34
N GLU A 393 23.89 -20.06 9.98
CA GLU A 393 23.17 -21.14 9.30
C GLU A 393 21.84 -20.67 8.70
N VAL A 394 21.26 -19.61 9.26
CA VAL A 394 19.95 -19.08 8.88
C VAL A 394 20.12 -18.17 7.68
N LYS A 395 19.59 -18.58 6.52
CA LYS A 395 19.70 -17.83 5.27
C LYS A 395 18.40 -17.13 4.90
N LEU A 396 18.50 -16.03 4.16
CA LEU A 396 17.34 -15.28 3.68
C LEU A 396 16.31 -16.15 2.91
N TRP A 397 16.78 -17.09 2.10
CA TRP A 397 15.92 -18.01 1.34
C TRP A 397 14.98 -18.86 2.22
N TYR A 398 15.37 -19.12 3.48
CA TYR A 398 14.56 -19.92 4.40
C TYR A 398 13.27 -19.22 4.83
N PHE A 399 13.16 -17.92 4.60
CA PHE A 399 11.97 -17.15 4.90
C PHE A 399 11.24 -16.69 3.63
N ILE A 400 11.96 -16.12 2.67
CA ILE A 400 11.37 -15.56 1.45
C ILE A 400 10.65 -16.65 0.65
N LEU A 401 11.32 -17.78 0.39
CA LEU A 401 10.73 -18.84 -0.44
C LEU A 401 9.47 -19.43 0.18
N PRO A 402 9.51 -20.01 1.40
CA PRO A 402 8.30 -20.58 1.97
C PRO A 402 7.26 -19.51 2.24
N GLY A 403 7.65 -18.28 2.56
CA GLY A 403 6.75 -17.16 2.74
C GLY A 403 5.96 -16.84 1.48
N PHE A 404 6.63 -16.55 0.36
CA PHE A 404 5.92 -16.26 -0.89
C PHE A 404 5.20 -17.48 -1.48
N ALA A 405 5.74 -18.70 -1.34
CA ALA A 405 5.06 -19.91 -1.76
C ALA A 405 3.75 -20.12 -0.98
N LEU A 406 3.79 -19.93 0.33
CA LEU A 406 2.61 -19.98 1.19
C LEU A 406 1.62 -18.86 0.85
N ALA A 407 2.10 -17.64 0.63
CA ALA A 407 1.27 -16.52 0.21
C ALA A 407 0.54 -16.83 -1.11
N VAL A 408 1.26 -17.29 -2.13
CA VAL A 408 0.66 -17.69 -3.42
C VAL A 408 -0.37 -18.79 -3.21
N PHE A 409 -0.07 -19.82 -2.42
CA PHE A 409 -1.02 -20.89 -2.13
C PHE A 409 -2.30 -20.38 -1.44
N LEU A 410 -2.16 -19.53 -0.42
CA LEU A 410 -3.27 -18.92 0.30
C LEU A 410 -4.07 -17.94 -0.59
N SER A 411 -3.45 -17.32 -1.59
CA SER A 411 -4.13 -16.43 -2.53
C SER A 411 -5.22 -17.13 -3.37
N PHE A 412 -5.14 -18.46 -3.52
CA PHE A 412 -6.19 -19.25 -4.16
C PHE A 412 -7.32 -19.66 -3.20
N LYS A 413 -7.14 -19.41 -1.90
CA LYS A 413 -8.10 -19.74 -0.83
C LYS A 413 -8.71 -18.51 -0.15
N SER A 414 -8.15 -17.33 -0.37
CA SER A 414 -8.63 -16.06 0.15
C SER A 414 -9.52 -15.33 -0.86
N ASN A 415 -10.39 -14.46 -0.38
CA ASN A 415 -11.17 -13.55 -1.23
C ASN A 415 -10.24 -12.64 -2.07
N PRO A 416 -10.53 -12.39 -3.37
CA PRO A 416 -9.69 -11.57 -4.24
C PRO A 416 -9.34 -10.17 -3.71
N VAL A 417 -10.24 -9.53 -2.96
CA VAL A 417 -9.98 -8.21 -2.34
C VAL A 417 -8.84 -8.32 -1.33
N PHE A 418 -8.86 -9.33 -0.47
CA PHE A 418 -7.76 -9.59 0.48
C PHE A 418 -6.45 -9.93 -0.23
N VAL A 419 -6.49 -10.59 -1.39
CA VAL A 419 -5.29 -10.87 -2.18
C VAL A 419 -4.65 -9.57 -2.68
N GLY A 420 -5.47 -8.65 -3.22
CA GLY A 420 -5.02 -7.31 -3.62
C GLY A 420 -4.39 -6.54 -2.46
N ILE A 421 -5.11 -6.48 -1.34
CA ILE A 421 -4.67 -5.78 -0.14
C ILE A 421 -3.37 -6.39 0.41
N ALA A 422 -3.25 -7.71 0.48
CA ALA A 422 -2.08 -8.38 1.05
C ALA A 422 -0.81 -8.06 0.25
N TYR A 423 -0.87 -8.12 -1.08
CA TYR A 423 0.28 -7.82 -1.92
C TYR A 423 0.64 -6.33 -1.93
N ASP A 424 -0.34 -5.43 -1.88
CA ASP A 424 -0.07 -4.00 -1.71
C ASP A 424 0.55 -3.72 -0.34
N ALA A 425 0.01 -4.31 0.74
CA ALA A 425 0.52 -4.15 2.10
C ALA A 425 2.00 -4.56 2.26
N GLY A 426 2.45 -5.56 1.51
CA GLY A 426 3.86 -5.97 1.45
C GLY A 426 4.78 -4.84 1.00
N GLY A 427 4.37 -4.09 -0.03
CA GLY A 427 5.07 -2.88 -0.44
C GLY A 427 4.96 -1.78 0.62
N VAL A 428 3.74 -1.48 1.03
CA VAL A 428 3.43 -0.29 1.86
C VAL A 428 4.10 -0.31 3.24
N ALA A 429 4.32 -1.46 3.86
CA ALA A 429 4.90 -1.53 5.21
C ALA A 429 6.41 -1.21 5.26
N SER A 430 7.08 -1.15 4.11
CA SER A 430 8.53 -0.95 3.99
C SER A 430 8.90 0.53 3.79
N GLY A 431 8.36 1.40 4.64
CA GLY A 431 8.51 2.85 4.48
C GLY A 431 9.91 3.41 4.80
N PRO A 432 10.06 4.74 4.76
CA PRO A 432 11.35 5.42 4.86
C PRO A 432 12.13 5.07 6.14
N MET A 433 11.44 4.86 7.26
CA MET A 433 12.07 4.50 8.53
C MET A 433 12.70 3.10 8.52
N THR A 434 12.10 2.17 7.77
CA THR A 434 12.66 0.82 7.59
C THR A 434 13.88 0.86 6.68
N ALA A 435 13.79 1.56 5.54
CA ALA A 435 14.88 1.67 4.57
C ALA A 435 16.10 2.44 5.10
N THR A 436 15.88 3.33 6.07
CA THR A 436 16.93 4.15 6.67
C THR A 436 17.44 3.54 7.98
N PHE A 437 16.63 3.56 9.03
CA PHE A 437 17.09 3.25 10.38
C PHE A 437 17.18 1.75 10.65
N VAL A 438 16.17 0.96 10.25
CA VAL A 438 16.16 -0.49 10.50
C VAL A 438 17.24 -1.20 9.68
N LEU A 439 17.38 -0.84 8.40
CA LEU A 439 18.44 -1.38 7.55
C LEU A 439 19.83 -0.97 8.06
N ALA A 440 20.03 0.30 8.43
CA ALA A 440 21.28 0.76 9.03
C ALA A 440 21.63 0.02 10.33
N LEU A 441 20.65 -0.25 11.19
CA LEU A 441 20.81 -1.05 12.40
C LEU A 441 21.22 -2.50 12.09
N ALA A 442 20.60 -3.11 11.09
CA ALA A 442 20.95 -4.45 10.64
C ALA A 442 22.38 -4.51 10.07
N GLN A 443 22.76 -3.54 9.24
CA GLN A 443 24.11 -3.41 8.71
C GLN A 443 25.14 -3.22 9.84
N GLY A 444 24.86 -2.34 10.80
CA GLY A 444 25.73 -2.13 11.96
C GLY A 444 25.94 -3.41 12.78
N ALA A 445 24.86 -4.17 13.03
CA ALA A 445 24.97 -5.46 13.70
C ALA A 445 25.81 -6.46 12.90
N ALA A 446 25.64 -6.51 11.57
CA ALA A 446 26.40 -7.40 10.70
C ALA A 446 27.89 -7.04 10.61
N THR A 447 28.27 -5.78 10.82
CA THR A 447 29.68 -5.35 10.78
C THR A 447 30.52 -5.90 11.93
N VAL A 448 29.92 -6.14 13.10
CA VAL A 448 30.66 -6.55 14.32
C VAL A 448 30.56 -8.04 14.61
N ILE A 449 29.65 -8.76 13.96
CA ILE A 449 29.53 -10.21 14.12
C ILE A 449 30.45 -10.88 13.10
N ASP A 450 31.52 -11.53 13.58
CA ASP A 450 32.58 -12.13 12.75
C ASP A 450 32.06 -13.09 11.66
N THR A 451 30.93 -13.74 11.92
CA THR A 451 30.31 -14.71 11.00
C THR A 451 29.38 -14.09 9.97
N ALA A 452 29.05 -12.79 10.10
CA ALA A 452 28.09 -12.10 9.27
C ALA A 452 28.78 -11.32 8.15
N ASN A 453 28.10 -11.19 7.02
CA ASN A 453 28.52 -10.36 5.91
C ASN A 453 27.51 -9.23 5.69
N VAL A 454 27.95 -7.98 5.58
CA VAL A 454 27.04 -6.83 5.44
C VAL A 454 26.14 -6.94 4.19
N LEU A 455 26.66 -7.40 3.05
CA LEU A 455 25.90 -7.55 1.80
C LEU A 455 24.92 -8.73 1.80
N VAL A 456 25.20 -9.78 2.56
CA VAL A 456 24.35 -10.99 2.64
C VAL A 456 23.37 -10.92 3.81
N ASP A 457 23.90 -10.56 4.99
CA ASP A 457 23.20 -10.61 6.27
C ASP A 457 22.74 -9.24 6.74
N GLY A 458 23.41 -8.15 6.37
CA GLY A 458 22.94 -6.79 6.65
C GLY A 458 21.76 -6.39 5.76
N PHE A 459 21.82 -6.70 4.46
CA PHE A 459 20.69 -6.59 3.52
C PHE A 459 19.73 -7.78 3.63
N GLY A 460 18.53 -7.65 3.11
CA GLY A 460 17.45 -8.64 3.19
C GLY A 460 16.52 -8.40 4.38
N VAL A 461 16.71 -7.33 5.15
CA VAL A 461 15.79 -6.97 6.24
C VAL A 461 14.53 -6.33 5.67
N ILE A 462 14.65 -5.47 4.67
CA ILE A 462 13.50 -4.89 3.97
C ILE A 462 12.71 -6.00 3.27
N ALA A 463 13.38 -6.99 2.71
CA ALA A 463 12.74 -8.19 2.13
C ALA A 463 11.84 -8.94 3.12
N MET A 464 12.33 -9.11 4.36
CA MET A 464 11.58 -9.75 5.44
C MET A 464 10.37 -8.90 5.85
N VAL A 465 10.58 -7.59 5.97
CA VAL A 465 9.53 -6.61 6.25
C VAL A 465 8.47 -6.59 5.15
N ALA A 466 8.84 -6.74 3.89
CA ALA A 466 7.89 -6.77 2.78
C ALA A 466 7.11 -8.08 2.69
N THR A 467 7.72 -9.21 3.08
CA THR A 467 7.07 -10.53 3.02
C THR A 467 6.03 -10.72 4.13
N ALA A 468 6.28 -10.15 5.32
CA ALA A 468 5.44 -10.37 6.49
C ALA A 468 3.99 -9.83 6.38
N PRO A 469 3.75 -8.60 5.89
CA PRO A 469 2.41 -8.08 5.59
C PRO A 469 1.61 -8.96 4.64
N VAL A 470 2.28 -9.45 3.58
CA VAL A 470 1.63 -10.32 2.58
C VAL A 470 1.11 -11.57 3.28
N LEU A 471 1.95 -12.21 4.11
CA LEU A 471 1.55 -13.39 4.86
C LEU A 471 0.49 -13.10 5.92
N SER A 472 0.65 -12.04 6.71
CA SER A 472 -0.23 -11.75 7.84
C SER A 472 -1.64 -11.35 7.39
N ILE A 473 -1.75 -10.52 6.34
CA ILE A 473 -3.04 -10.14 5.76
C ILE A 473 -3.66 -11.30 4.97
N MET A 474 -2.87 -12.10 4.26
CA MET A 474 -3.40 -13.26 3.54
C MET A 474 -3.94 -14.33 4.51
N ALA A 475 -3.25 -14.55 5.63
CA ALA A 475 -3.72 -15.41 6.71
C ALA A 475 -5.01 -14.87 7.34
N LEU A 476 -5.07 -13.55 7.61
CA LEU A 476 -6.27 -12.89 8.10
C LEU A 476 -7.45 -13.09 7.13
N GLY A 477 -7.25 -12.84 5.83
CA GLY A 477 -8.26 -13.05 4.79
C GLY A 477 -8.74 -14.49 4.70
N THR A 478 -7.85 -15.48 4.80
CA THR A 478 -8.23 -16.90 4.84
C THR A 478 -9.04 -17.25 6.10
N ILE A 479 -8.71 -16.68 7.25
CA ILE A 479 -9.46 -16.90 8.51
C ILE A 479 -10.87 -16.32 8.40
N PHE A 480 -10.99 -15.14 7.80
CA PHE A 480 -12.28 -14.46 7.58
C PHE A 480 -13.19 -15.28 6.67
N GLU A 481 -12.65 -15.79 5.56
CA GLU A 481 -13.41 -16.62 4.61
C GLU A 481 -13.96 -17.89 5.27
N ARG A 482 -13.20 -18.52 6.18
CA ARG A 482 -13.61 -19.76 6.87
C ARG A 482 -14.62 -19.56 7.99
N ARG A 483 -14.71 -18.37 8.58
CA ARG A 483 -15.60 -18.09 9.73
C ARG A 483 -17.01 -17.67 9.34
N LYS A 484 -17.33 -17.58 8.05
CA LYS A 484 -18.67 -17.26 7.54
C LYS A 484 -19.77 -18.30 7.85
N VAL A 485 -19.50 -19.39 8.58
CA VAL A 485 -20.52 -20.41 8.90
C VAL A 485 -20.41 -20.88 10.35
N VAL A 486 -21.00 -20.13 11.27
CA VAL A 486 -21.56 -20.70 12.51
C VAL A 486 -22.95 -20.11 12.69
N GLU A 487 -23.89 -20.61 11.88
CA GLU A 487 -25.31 -20.46 12.17
C GLU A 487 -25.63 -21.28 13.42
N LEU A 488 -25.82 -20.60 14.56
CA LEU A 488 -26.57 -21.17 15.65
C LEU A 488 -28.04 -21.21 15.20
N LYS A 489 -28.51 -22.39 14.81
CA LYS A 489 -29.93 -22.65 14.54
C LYS A 489 -30.76 -22.23 15.75
N HIS A 490 -31.41 -21.07 15.67
CA HIS A 490 -32.59 -20.81 16.48
C HIS A 490 -33.80 -21.28 15.70
N SER A 491 -34.62 -22.10 16.36
CA SER A 491 -35.94 -22.46 15.83
C SER A 491 -36.77 -21.18 15.82
N ALA A 492 -37.19 -20.74 14.63
CA ALA A 492 -38.11 -19.62 14.50
C ALA A 492 -39.40 -19.97 15.25
N GLU A 493 -39.66 -19.26 16.36
CA GLU A 493 -41.03 -19.07 16.80
C GLU A 493 -41.70 -18.09 15.83
N GLU A 494 -42.85 -18.50 15.31
CA GLU A 494 -43.72 -17.70 14.45
C GLU A 494 -44.07 -16.38 15.12
N THR A 495 -43.45 -15.28 14.68
CA THR A 495 -43.93 -13.93 15.00
C THR A 495 -45.05 -13.57 14.02
N GLY A 496 -46.24 -13.40 14.59
CA GLY A 496 -47.50 -13.22 13.89
C GLY A 496 -47.58 -11.97 13.01
N SER A 497 -48.49 -12.10 12.04
CA SER A 497 -49.09 -11.06 11.20
C SER A 497 -49.08 -9.67 11.85
N VAL A 498 -48.35 -8.75 11.21
CA VAL A 498 -48.47 -7.32 11.46
C VAL A 498 -49.78 -6.84 10.84
N ALA A 499 -50.60 -6.20 11.66
CA ALA A 499 -51.89 -5.63 11.26
C ALA A 499 -51.73 -4.43 10.32
N ASP A 500 -52.64 -4.33 9.36
CA ASP A 500 -52.85 -3.19 8.46
C ASP A 500 -52.85 -1.85 9.22
N MET A 501 -51.98 -0.93 8.80
CA MET A 501 -52.12 0.50 9.10
C MET A 501 -52.68 1.22 7.87
N PRO A 502 -53.77 2.01 8.01
CA PRO A 502 -54.36 2.73 6.89
C PRO A 502 -53.58 4.03 6.64
N ILE A 503 -52.77 4.07 5.59
CA ILE A 503 -52.25 5.30 4.99
C ILE A 503 -53.09 5.56 3.73
N ALA A 504 -53.61 6.78 3.56
CA ALA A 504 -54.44 7.14 2.42
C ALA A 504 -53.64 7.07 1.10
N VAL A 505 -54.00 6.13 0.22
CA VAL A 505 -53.23 5.67 -0.96
C VAL A 505 -53.49 6.52 -2.23
N SER A 506 -53.94 7.78 -2.15
CA SER A 506 -54.37 8.47 -3.37
C SER A 506 -53.28 9.21 -4.16
N ASP A 507 -52.07 9.38 -3.60
CA ASP A 507 -51.01 10.21 -4.23
C ASP A 507 -49.71 9.43 -4.56
N PHE A 508 -49.63 8.13 -4.26
CA PHE A 508 -48.42 7.32 -4.49
C PHE A 508 -48.66 6.31 -5.62
N ASN A 509 -47.93 6.46 -6.73
CA ASN A 509 -47.99 5.52 -7.86
C ASN A 509 -46.87 4.44 -7.82
N HIS A 510 -45.90 4.56 -6.90
CA HIS A 510 -44.72 3.71 -6.85
C HIS A 510 -44.40 3.29 -5.41
N ASP A 511 -43.71 2.16 -5.26
CA ASP A 511 -43.02 1.80 -4.03
C ASP A 511 -41.50 1.82 -4.22
N CYS A 512 -40.81 2.07 -3.12
CA CYS A 512 -39.39 1.82 -2.99
C CYS A 512 -39.20 0.49 -2.25
N LEU A 513 -38.73 -0.54 -2.96
CA LEU A 513 -38.27 -1.78 -2.37
C LEU A 513 -36.79 -1.67 -2.05
N ILE A 514 -36.43 -2.06 -0.83
CA ILE A 514 -35.05 -2.17 -0.38
C ILE A 514 -34.82 -3.64 -0.04
N ALA A 515 -34.14 -4.36 -0.94
CA ALA A 515 -33.65 -5.70 -0.66
C ALA A 515 -32.24 -5.62 -0.08
N ILE A 516 -32.02 -6.20 1.09
CA ILE A 516 -30.72 -6.31 1.75
C ILE A 516 -30.26 -7.76 1.61
N VAL A 517 -29.08 -7.97 1.04
CA VAL A 517 -28.48 -9.30 0.87
C VAL A 517 -27.01 -9.29 1.25
N ASN A 518 -26.44 -10.47 1.48
CA ASN A 518 -25.01 -10.69 1.56
C ASN A 518 -24.33 -10.26 0.25
N ARG A 519 -23.11 -9.78 0.38
CA ARG A 519 -22.32 -9.33 -0.77
C ARG A 519 -22.16 -10.41 -1.84
N GLY A 520 -22.27 -9.98 -3.10
CA GLY A 520 -22.10 -10.82 -4.29
C GLY A 520 -23.42 -11.28 -4.89
N TYR A 521 -24.54 -11.01 -4.23
CA TYR A 521 -25.88 -11.40 -4.65
C TYR A 521 -26.67 -10.25 -5.28
N ALA A 522 -26.23 -9.00 -5.23
CA ALA A 522 -26.97 -7.87 -5.80
C ALA A 522 -27.30 -8.05 -7.28
N GLY A 523 -26.35 -8.52 -8.09
CA GLY A 523 -26.61 -8.80 -9.52
C GLY A 523 -27.72 -9.84 -9.70
N TYR A 524 -27.69 -10.90 -8.89
CA TYR A 524 -28.71 -11.95 -8.92
C TYR A 524 -30.09 -11.43 -8.48
N VAL A 525 -30.15 -10.61 -7.43
CA VAL A 525 -31.38 -9.93 -7.00
C VAL A 525 -31.92 -9.01 -8.09
N VAL A 526 -31.05 -8.27 -8.79
CA VAL A 526 -31.47 -7.39 -9.90
C VAL A 526 -32.01 -8.19 -11.08
N ASP A 527 -31.39 -9.33 -11.40
CA ASP A 527 -31.86 -10.21 -12.47
C ASP A 527 -33.23 -10.82 -12.11
N LEU A 528 -33.39 -11.34 -10.89
CA LEU A 528 -34.67 -11.83 -10.36
C LEU A 528 -35.75 -10.75 -10.36
N ALA A 529 -35.41 -9.54 -9.90
CA ALA A 529 -36.36 -8.43 -9.86
C ALA A 529 -36.82 -8.02 -11.26
N ARG A 530 -35.91 -8.04 -12.25
CA ARG A 530 -36.25 -7.76 -13.66
C ARG A 530 -37.16 -8.82 -14.25
N GLU A 531 -36.93 -10.10 -13.95
CA GLU A 531 -37.83 -11.19 -14.34
C GLU A 531 -39.24 -11.00 -13.74
N ALA A 532 -39.31 -10.47 -12.53
CA ALA A 532 -40.57 -10.16 -11.84
C ALA A 532 -41.23 -8.82 -12.23
N GLY A 533 -40.62 -8.05 -13.14
CA GLY A 533 -41.20 -6.84 -13.73
C GLY A 533 -40.60 -5.50 -13.27
N ALA A 534 -39.52 -5.51 -12.49
CA ALA A 534 -38.79 -4.29 -12.14
C ALA A 534 -38.02 -3.73 -13.36
N THR A 535 -38.04 -2.40 -13.55
CA THR A 535 -37.41 -1.74 -14.70
C THR A 535 -35.97 -1.31 -14.43
N GLY A 536 -35.63 -1.07 -13.16
CA GLY A 536 -34.31 -0.60 -12.76
C GLY A 536 -34.04 -0.85 -11.28
N ALA A 537 -32.77 -0.78 -10.92
CA ALA A 537 -32.30 -0.95 -9.56
C ALA A 537 -31.06 -0.07 -9.33
N THR A 538 -30.94 0.45 -8.13
CA THR A 538 -29.73 1.13 -7.64
C THR A 538 -29.14 0.29 -6.53
N VAL A 539 -27.86 -0.06 -6.64
CA VAL A 539 -27.16 -0.88 -5.65
C VAL A 539 -26.28 0.03 -4.79
N PHE A 540 -26.45 -0.07 -3.47
CA PHE A 540 -25.63 0.57 -2.46
C PHE A 540 -24.85 -0.49 -1.70
N HIS A 541 -23.62 -0.17 -1.31
CA HIS A 541 -22.82 -1.00 -0.41
C HIS A 541 -23.03 -0.52 1.02
N GLY A 542 -23.15 -1.46 1.96
CA GLY A 542 -23.40 -1.15 3.36
C GLY A 542 -22.92 -2.25 4.31
N ARG A 543 -23.15 -2.02 5.59
CA ARG A 543 -22.88 -2.96 6.67
C ARG A 543 -24.08 -3.01 7.61
N GLY A 544 -24.42 -4.19 8.08
CA GLY A 544 -25.55 -4.38 8.99
C GLY A 544 -25.49 -5.75 9.65
N GLY A 545 -25.74 -5.79 10.96
CA GLY A 545 -25.90 -7.03 11.71
C GLY A 545 -27.37 -7.34 11.93
N THR A 546 -27.75 -8.61 11.77
CA THR A 546 -28.97 -9.16 12.37
C THR A 546 -28.74 -9.46 13.85
N ASP A 547 -29.80 -9.76 14.61
CA ASP A 547 -29.79 -9.82 16.09
C ASP A 547 -28.69 -10.69 16.74
N HIS A 548 -27.96 -11.56 16.02
CA HIS A 548 -26.63 -12.14 16.36
C HIS A 548 -25.98 -12.83 15.13
N PRO A 549 -24.64 -13.08 15.04
CA PRO A 549 -23.52 -12.63 15.86
C PRO A 549 -22.51 -11.73 15.12
N THR A 550 -21.94 -10.79 15.88
CA THR A 550 -20.63 -10.19 15.62
C THR A 550 -19.55 -11.28 15.62
N VAL A 551 -18.72 -11.34 14.58
CA VAL A 551 -17.55 -12.24 14.62
C VAL A 551 -16.51 -11.62 15.55
N ILE A 552 -16.53 -12.02 16.83
CA ILE A 552 -15.47 -11.64 17.76
C ILE A 552 -14.24 -12.50 17.43
N LEU A 553 -13.18 -11.86 16.97
CA LEU A 553 -11.87 -12.51 16.88
C LEU A 553 -11.35 -12.69 18.32
N PRO A 554 -11.17 -13.94 18.81
CA PRO A 554 -10.78 -14.19 20.21
C PRO A 554 -9.40 -13.64 20.59
N ILE A 555 -8.62 -13.18 19.60
CA ILE A 555 -7.28 -12.62 19.81
C ILE A 555 -7.34 -11.08 19.97
N VAL A 556 -8.38 -10.39 19.48
CA VAL A 556 -8.35 -8.92 19.32
C VAL A 556 -9.59 -8.17 19.83
N ASN A 557 -10.68 -8.85 20.23
CA ASN A 557 -11.90 -8.19 20.74
C ASN A 557 -12.42 -7.05 19.82
N ILE A 558 -12.28 -7.22 18.50
CA ILE A 558 -12.82 -6.31 17.49
C ILE A 558 -14.12 -6.91 16.98
N GLU A 559 -15.18 -6.10 17.01
CA GLU A 559 -16.48 -6.43 16.44
C GLU A 559 -16.45 -6.26 14.92
N LEU A 560 -16.76 -7.34 14.19
CA LEU A 560 -16.88 -7.34 12.74
C LEU A 560 -18.35 -7.48 12.35
N MET A 561 -18.88 -6.46 11.68
CA MET A 561 -20.21 -6.49 11.07
C MET A 561 -20.10 -7.08 9.66
N PRO A 562 -21.01 -7.95 9.21
CA PRO A 562 -20.96 -8.50 7.86
C PRO A 562 -21.25 -7.43 6.80
N GLU A 563 -20.62 -7.60 5.64
CA GLU A 563 -20.82 -6.76 4.46
C GLU A 563 -22.14 -7.11 3.77
N LYS A 564 -22.95 -6.09 3.45
CA LYS A 564 -24.28 -6.22 2.86
C LYS A 564 -24.39 -5.34 1.61
N GLU A 565 -25.17 -5.78 0.64
CA GLU A 565 -25.60 -4.98 -0.51
C GLU A 565 -27.07 -4.59 -0.31
N LEU A 566 -27.37 -3.30 -0.44
CA LEU A 566 -28.73 -2.76 -0.48
C LEU A 566 -29.13 -2.53 -1.94
N ILE A 567 -30.16 -3.21 -2.40
CA ILE A 567 -30.73 -3.06 -3.73
C ILE A 567 -32.01 -2.25 -3.57
N CYS A 568 -31.97 -1.00 -4.02
CA CYS A 568 -33.10 -0.08 -4.06
C CYS A 568 -33.79 -0.18 -5.42
N LEU A 569 -35.04 -0.61 -5.44
CA LEU A 569 -35.88 -0.72 -6.64
C LEU A 569 -37.05 0.23 -6.49
N ILE A 570 -37.29 1.07 -7.50
CA ILE A 570 -38.52 1.86 -7.58
C ILE A 570 -39.43 1.15 -8.58
N THR A 571 -40.56 0.63 -8.12
CA THR A 571 -41.51 -0.14 -8.93
C THR A 571 -42.91 0.43 -8.84
N ASP A 572 -43.72 0.21 -9.87
CA ASP A 572 -45.15 0.51 -9.80
C ASP A 572 -45.81 -0.31 -8.67
N ILE A 573 -46.77 0.30 -7.97
CA ILE A 573 -47.43 -0.29 -6.78
C ILE A 573 -48.05 -1.67 -7.08
N ASP A 574 -48.51 -1.90 -8.30
CA ASP A 574 -49.13 -3.15 -8.75
C ASP A 574 -48.12 -4.27 -8.99
N LYS A 575 -46.82 -3.97 -9.03
CA LYS A 575 -45.73 -4.94 -9.26
C LYS A 575 -44.89 -5.18 -8.01
N SER A 576 -44.89 -4.26 -7.06
CA SER A 576 -44.03 -4.28 -5.87
C SER A 576 -44.13 -5.59 -5.08
N GLU A 577 -45.35 -6.05 -4.77
CA GLU A 577 -45.56 -7.31 -4.04
C GLU A 577 -45.00 -8.50 -4.80
N ASN A 578 -45.24 -8.57 -6.12
CA ASN A 578 -44.75 -9.66 -6.95
C ASN A 578 -43.22 -9.70 -6.99
N VAL A 579 -42.56 -8.54 -7.12
CA VAL A 579 -41.10 -8.43 -7.10
C VAL A 579 -40.53 -8.86 -5.73
N ALA A 580 -41.12 -8.41 -4.63
CA ALA A 580 -40.70 -8.80 -3.28
C ALA A 580 -40.83 -10.31 -3.05
N ASP A 581 -41.97 -10.89 -3.43
CA ASP A 581 -42.24 -12.32 -3.30
C ASP A 581 -41.27 -13.18 -4.12
N PHE A 582 -40.93 -12.73 -5.33
CA PHE A 582 -39.99 -13.45 -6.20
C PHE A 582 -38.58 -13.49 -5.60
N ILE A 583 -38.15 -12.39 -4.99
CA ILE A 583 -36.86 -12.29 -4.30
C ILE A 583 -36.86 -13.15 -3.01
N LEU A 584 -37.93 -13.10 -2.21
CA LEU A 584 -38.01 -13.82 -0.94
C LEU A 584 -38.19 -15.33 -1.08
N LYS A 585 -38.76 -15.82 -2.19
CA LYS A 585 -38.97 -17.25 -2.45
C LYS A 585 -37.76 -17.94 -3.06
N ASP A 586 -36.72 -17.19 -3.46
CA ASP A 586 -35.51 -17.78 -4.03
C ASP A 586 -34.69 -18.51 -2.96
N THR A 587 -34.48 -19.81 -3.16
CA THR A 587 -33.79 -20.68 -2.20
C THR A 587 -32.32 -20.32 -2.02
N GLU A 588 -31.65 -19.79 -3.05
CA GLU A 588 -30.23 -19.43 -2.95
C GLU A 588 -30.03 -18.13 -2.14
N LEU A 589 -30.93 -17.16 -2.30
CA LEU A 589 -30.96 -15.93 -1.52
C LEU A 589 -31.33 -16.17 -0.06
N VAL A 590 -32.24 -17.10 0.22
CA VAL A 590 -32.62 -17.43 1.60
C VAL A 590 -31.48 -18.16 2.32
N GLU A 591 -30.85 -19.16 1.68
CA GLU A 591 -29.80 -19.97 2.34
C GLU A 591 -28.43 -19.30 2.40
N LYS A 592 -28.04 -18.52 1.38
CA LYS A 592 -26.69 -17.93 1.29
C LYS A 592 -26.71 -16.41 1.26
N GLY A 593 -27.78 -15.83 0.75
CA GLY A 593 -27.95 -14.38 0.61
C GLY A 593 -28.42 -13.68 1.88
N GLU A 594 -28.98 -14.38 2.88
CA GLU A 594 -29.64 -13.77 4.05
C GLU A 594 -30.51 -12.57 3.65
N VAL A 595 -31.49 -12.82 2.78
CA VAL A 595 -32.29 -11.76 2.17
C VAL A 595 -33.33 -11.18 3.14
N ALA A 596 -33.39 -9.85 3.20
CA ALA A 596 -34.47 -9.10 3.84
C ALA A 596 -35.01 -8.07 2.85
N VAL A 597 -36.33 -7.98 2.70
CA VAL A 597 -36.97 -7.00 1.80
C VAL A 597 -37.85 -6.06 2.61
N TYR A 598 -37.65 -4.76 2.42
CA TYR A 598 -38.47 -3.71 3.00
C TYR A 598 -39.19 -2.97 1.87
N ILE A 599 -40.46 -2.63 2.07
CA ILE A 599 -41.26 -1.88 1.10
C ILE A 599 -41.72 -0.59 1.75
N SER A 600 -41.51 0.54 1.07
CA SER A 600 -41.99 1.85 1.51
C SER A 600 -42.71 2.56 0.37
N PRO A 601 -43.98 2.98 0.55
CA PRO A 601 -44.68 3.83 -0.42
C PRO A 601 -43.86 5.09 -0.73
N THR A 602 -43.71 5.43 -2.01
CA THR A 602 -42.82 6.52 -2.44
C THR A 602 -43.38 7.33 -3.59
N PHE A 603 -43.15 8.64 -3.58
CA PHE A 603 -43.45 9.51 -4.73
C PHE A 603 -42.22 9.60 -5.64
N ALA A 604 -42.29 8.99 -6.82
CA ALA A 604 -41.20 9.04 -7.80
C ALA A 604 -41.42 10.17 -8.82
N LEU A 605 -40.54 11.17 -8.84
CA LEU A 605 -40.49 12.20 -9.88
C LEU A 605 -39.56 11.74 -11.00
N ILE A 606 -40.15 11.25 -12.10
CA ILE A 606 -39.39 10.97 -13.32
C ILE A 606 -39.02 12.32 -13.95
N LYS A 607 -37.74 12.71 -13.85
CA LYS A 607 -37.20 13.87 -14.57
C LYS A 607 -36.17 13.39 -15.58
N ASP A 608 -36.62 13.15 -16.80
CA ASP A 608 -35.73 12.88 -17.92
C ASP A 608 -34.90 14.14 -18.22
N PHE A 609 -33.60 14.08 -17.97
CA PHE A 609 -32.68 15.16 -18.33
C PHE A 609 -32.32 15.16 -19.83
N SER A 610 -32.94 14.32 -20.66
CA SER A 610 -32.58 14.14 -22.08
C SER A 610 -33.58 14.70 -23.10
N SER A 611 -34.60 15.45 -22.70
CA SER A 611 -35.47 16.13 -23.66
C SER A 611 -36.04 17.43 -23.08
N ASP A 612 -35.42 18.56 -23.38
CA ASP A 612 -36.10 19.82 -23.70
C ASP A 612 -35.09 20.96 -23.96
N GLU A 613 -34.51 20.96 -25.16
CA GLU A 613 -34.10 22.21 -25.83
C GLU A 613 -34.67 22.22 -27.26
N THR A 614 -36.00 22.17 -27.38
CA THR A 614 -36.71 22.76 -28.53
C THR A 614 -38.22 22.65 -28.30
N SER A 615 -38.83 23.66 -27.68
CA SER A 615 -40.08 24.20 -28.20
C SER A 615 -40.39 25.57 -27.59
N THR A 616 -40.53 26.50 -28.50
CA THR A 616 -40.98 27.90 -28.42
C THR A 616 -42.31 28.16 -27.71
N ALA A 617 -42.44 29.43 -27.28
CA ALA A 617 -43.68 30.24 -27.16
C ALA A 617 -44.49 30.05 -25.86
N THR A 618 -45.07 31.04 -25.17
CA THR A 618 -45.29 32.49 -25.42
C THR A 618 -45.88 33.10 -24.13
N VAL A 619 -45.57 34.39 -23.90
CA VAL A 619 -46.11 35.36 -22.92
C VAL A 619 -45.74 35.16 -21.46
#